data_AF-A0A1Q7CX45-F1
#
_entry.id   AF-A0A1Q7CX45-F1
#
_cell.length_a   1.000
_cell.length_b   1.000
_cell.length_c   1.000
_cell.angle_alpha   90.00
_cell.angle_beta   90.00
_cell.angle_gamma   90.00
#
_symmetry.space_group_name_H-M   'P 1'
#
loop_
_entity.id
_entity.type
_entity.pdbx_description
1 polymer ?
#
loop_
_entity_poly.entity_id
_entity_poly.type
_entity_poly.pdbx_seq_one_letter_code
_entity_poly.pdbx_strand_id
1 'polypeptide(L)'
;MSQDLEPQPWGAQDRFQAHFIVKTSQITNAEFLAKTKLKTEGHFAPKKVVGVQWVGGTIAETLNSDAELTSMIVKLPYKDAKIWIEPTRNGIRIHGSWKSSYEFRIDKELFAVYDKIASHVKSTLGFPPV
;
A
#
# COMPACT_ATOMS: atom_id res chain seq x y z
N MET A 1 -21.38 35.85 -11.72
CA MET A 1 -20.29 35.04 -11.14
C MET A 1 -20.91 34.23 -10.00
N SER A 2 -21.01 32.91 -10.14
CA SER A 2 -21.55 32.07 -9.06
C SER A 2 -20.48 31.94 -7.98
N GLN A 3 -20.79 32.33 -6.75
CA GLN A 3 -19.93 32.05 -5.61
C GLN A 3 -19.97 30.54 -5.33
N ASP A 4 -18.80 29.94 -5.17
CA ASP A 4 -18.68 28.55 -4.77
C ASP A 4 -19.16 28.42 -3.32
N LEU A 5 -20.19 27.60 -3.08
CA LEU A 5 -20.85 27.47 -1.78
C LEU A 5 -19.95 26.81 -0.73
N GLU A 6 -18.92 26.10 -1.18
CA GLU A 6 -17.90 25.46 -0.33
C GLU A 6 -16.50 25.88 -0.78
N PRO A 7 -16.03 27.10 -0.47
CA PRO A 7 -14.70 27.53 -0.86
C PRO A 7 -13.66 26.59 -0.23
N GLN A 8 -12.90 25.87 -1.05
CA GLN A 8 -11.81 25.05 -0.54
C GLN A 8 -10.79 25.94 0.17
N PRO A 9 -10.29 25.55 1.36
CA PRO A 9 -9.36 26.37 2.12
C PRO A 9 -8.07 26.56 1.32
N TRP A 10 -7.76 27.81 0.99
CA TRP A 10 -6.52 28.18 0.30
C TRP A 10 -5.37 28.18 1.33
N GLY A 11 -4.63 27.06 1.39
CA GLY A 11 -3.52 26.85 2.32
C GLY A 11 -2.86 25.48 2.12
N ALA A 12 -1.75 25.21 2.81
CA ALA A 12 -1.16 23.87 2.82
C ALA A 12 -2.14 22.89 3.48
N GLN A 13 -2.81 22.05 2.68
CA GLN A 13 -3.70 21.02 3.20
C GLN A 13 -2.89 19.93 3.91
N ASP A 14 -3.29 19.57 5.12
CA ASP A 14 -2.71 18.45 5.86
C ASP A 14 -2.82 17.15 5.06
N ARG A 15 -1.71 16.40 5.02
CA ARG A 15 -1.61 15.13 4.33
C ARG A 15 -1.25 14.04 5.33
N PHE A 16 -1.99 12.94 5.26
CA PHE A 16 -1.86 11.81 6.17
C PHE A 16 -1.45 10.56 5.41
N GLN A 17 -0.69 9.70 6.07
CA GLN A 17 -0.28 8.40 5.53
C GLN A 17 -0.25 7.40 6.69
N ALA A 18 -0.92 6.27 6.51
CA ALA A 18 -0.87 5.19 7.48
C ALA A 18 0.34 4.32 7.21
N HIS A 19 1.10 4.02 8.27
CA HIS A 19 2.26 3.13 8.21
C HIS A 19 1.95 1.88 9.03
N PHE A 20 1.95 0.73 8.36
CA PHE A 20 1.96 -0.57 9.00
C PHE A 20 3.40 -1.01 9.18
N ILE A 21 3.82 -1.39 10.39
CA ILE A 21 5.23 -1.65 10.69
C ILE A 21 5.39 -3.06 11.23
N VAL A 22 6.12 -3.89 10.48
CA VAL A 22 6.65 -5.16 10.99
C VAL A 22 7.94 -4.85 11.73
N LYS A 23 7.88 -4.84 13.07
CA LYS A 23 9.04 -4.60 13.92
C LYS A 23 10.01 -5.78 13.83
N THR A 24 11.29 -5.48 13.65
CA THR A 24 12.36 -6.47 13.70
C THR A 24 13.65 -5.81 14.17
N SER A 25 14.50 -6.59 14.84
CA SER A 25 15.87 -6.21 15.19
C SER A 25 16.90 -6.69 14.16
N GLN A 26 16.46 -7.45 13.15
CA GLN A 26 17.31 -7.91 12.05
C GLN A 26 17.66 -6.74 11.12
N ILE A 27 18.83 -6.79 10.49
CA ILE A 27 19.23 -5.79 9.49
C ILE A 27 18.32 -5.96 8.28
N THR A 28 17.45 -4.97 8.05
CA THR A 28 16.59 -4.93 6.87
C THR A 28 17.33 -4.25 5.73
N ASN A 29 17.42 -4.90 4.58
CA ASN A 29 18.18 -4.47 3.41
C ASN A 29 17.24 -4.25 2.20
N ALA A 30 17.82 -3.97 1.03
CA ALA A 30 17.08 -3.71 -0.21
C ALA A 30 16.21 -4.89 -0.69
N GLU A 31 16.39 -6.10 -0.15
CA GLU A 31 15.59 -7.29 -0.52
C GLU A 31 14.12 -7.13 -0.11
N PHE A 32 13.85 -6.32 0.92
CA PHE A 32 12.50 -5.98 1.37
C PHE A 32 11.90 -4.74 0.69
N LEU A 33 12.65 -4.05 -0.17
CA LEU A 33 12.15 -2.89 -0.89
C LEU A 33 11.23 -3.36 -2.02
N ALA A 34 9.94 -3.02 -1.98
CA ALA A 34 9.02 -3.35 -3.06
C ALA A 34 7.90 -2.32 -3.20
N LYS A 35 7.32 -2.25 -4.40
CA LYS A 35 6.13 -1.44 -4.66
C LYS A 35 5.23 -2.09 -5.69
N THR A 36 3.95 -1.76 -5.64
CA THR A 36 2.98 -2.19 -6.64
C THR A 36 3.16 -1.42 -7.95
N LYS A 37 3.17 -2.15 -9.06
CA LYS A 37 2.99 -1.71 -10.44
C LYS A 37 1.61 -2.19 -10.91
N LEU A 38 0.67 -1.25 -10.96
CA LEU A 38 -0.73 -1.53 -11.26
C LEU A 38 -0.98 -1.58 -12.77
N LYS A 39 -1.76 -2.58 -13.21
CA LYS A 39 -2.42 -2.58 -14.51
C LYS A 39 -3.83 -2.03 -14.32
N THR A 40 -4.20 -1.02 -15.10
CA THR A 40 -5.47 -0.30 -14.94
C THR A 40 -6.20 -0.12 -16.25
N GLU A 41 -7.52 -0.07 -16.18
CA GLU A 41 -8.41 0.29 -17.28
C GLU A 41 -9.20 1.57 -16.96
N GLY A 42 -9.80 2.18 -17.98
CA GLY A 42 -10.57 3.43 -17.87
C GLY A 42 -9.72 4.68 -18.12
N HIS A 43 -9.52 5.03 -19.41
CA HIS A 43 -8.79 6.24 -19.80
C HIS A 43 -9.61 7.52 -19.58
N PHE A 44 -10.93 7.45 -19.81
CA PHE A 44 -11.88 8.55 -19.64
C PHE A 44 -12.91 8.28 -18.54
N ALA A 45 -12.71 7.22 -17.76
CA ALA A 45 -13.54 6.81 -16.64
C ALA A 45 -12.66 6.70 -15.38
N PRO A 46 -13.25 6.60 -14.17
CA PRO A 46 -12.48 6.32 -12.96
C PRO A 46 -11.60 5.08 -13.15
N LYS A 47 -10.29 5.22 -12.86
CA LYS A 47 -9.33 4.13 -13.05
C LYS A 47 -9.70 2.92 -12.20
N LYS A 48 -9.88 1.78 -12.85
CA LYS A 48 -10.09 0.49 -12.19
C LYS A 48 -8.82 -0.35 -12.26
N VAL A 49 -8.45 -0.97 -11.15
CA VAL A 49 -7.33 -1.91 -11.10
C VAL A 49 -7.81 -3.24 -11.70
N VAL A 50 -7.05 -3.77 -12.66
CA VAL A 50 -7.33 -5.06 -13.31
C VAL A 50 -6.20 -6.07 -13.10
N GLY A 51 -5.06 -5.61 -12.59
CA GLY A 51 -3.96 -6.48 -12.24
C GLY A 51 -2.91 -5.74 -11.41
N VAL A 52 -2.10 -6.53 -10.71
CA VAL A 52 -1.07 -6.05 -9.81
C VAL A 52 0.20 -6.84 -10.09
N GLN A 53 1.32 -6.15 -10.16
CA GLN A 53 2.64 -6.75 -10.16
C GLN A 53 3.47 -6.04 -9.10
N TRP A 54 4.20 -6.77 -8.28
CA TRP A 54 5.20 -6.21 -7.38
C TRP A 54 6.53 -6.07 -8.09
N VAL A 55 7.21 -4.94 -7.89
CA VAL A 55 8.55 -4.67 -8.39
C VAL A 55 9.45 -4.24 -7.24
N GLY A 56 10.66 -4.77 -7.17
CA GLY A 56 11.55 -4.54 -6.03
C GLY A 56 12.56 -5.67 -5.83
N GLY A 57 13.06 -5.80 -4.61
CA GLY A 57 13.89 -6.91 -4.17
C GLY A 57 13.11 -8.23 -4.07
N THR A 58 13.74 -9.24 -3.49
CA THR A 58 13.24 -10.62 -3.43
C THR A 58 11.82 -10.74 -2.85
N ILE A 59 11.42 -9.89 -1.91
CA ILE A 59 10.05 -9.89 -1.38
C ILE A 59 9.00 -9.70 -2.48
N ALA A 60 9.32 -8.96 -3.55
CA ALA A 60 8.41 -8.74 -4.66
C ALA A 60 8.06 -10.06 -5.39
N GLU A 61 8.99 -11.00 -5.49
CA GLU A 61 8.75 -12.31 -6.10
C GLU A 61 7.77 -13.12 -5.24
N THR A 62 8.00 -13.17 -3.92
CA THR A 62 7.09 -13.82 -2.97
C THR A 62 5.67 -13.24 -3.06
N LEU A 63 5.54 -11.92 -3.12
CA LEU A 63 4.24 -11.25 -3.21
C LEU A 63 3.57 -11.45 -4.58
N ASN A 64 4.34 -11.61 -5.66
CA ASN A 64 3.81 -11.92 -6.99
C ASN A 64 3.32 -13.38 -7.09
N SER A 65 3.88 -14.30 -6.31
CA SER A 65 3.44 -15.69 -6.25
C SER A 65 2.14 -15.88 -5.47
N ASP A 66 1.69 -14.89 -4.70
CA ASP A 66 0.44 -14.93 -3.96
C ASP A 66 -0.74 -14.41 -4.81
N ALA A 67 -1.47 -15.37 -5.40
CA ALA A 67 -2.67 -15.10 -6.18
C ALA A 67 -3.83 -14.53 -5.33
N GLU A 68 -3.91 -14.89 -4.05
CA GLU A 68 -4.94 -14.39 -3.13
C GLU A 68 -4.69 -12.91 -2.84
N LEU A 69 -3.45 -12.54 -2.47
CA LEU A 69 -3.04 -11.16 -2.26
C LEU A 69 -3.31 -10.31 -3.51
N THR A 70 -3.00 -10.84 -4.68
CA THR A 70 -3.31 -10.18 -5.96
C THR A 70 -4.82 -9.93 -6.10
N SER A 71 -5.66 -10.93 -5.80
CA SER A 71 -7.12 -10.79 -5.85
C SER A 71 -7.65 -9.76 -4.86
N MET A 72 -7.03 -9.64 -3.68
CA MET A 72 -7.40 -8.67 -2.65
C MET A 72 -7.08 -7.24 -3.11
N ILE A 73 -5.87 -7.02 -3.64
CA ILE A 73 -5.44 -5.68 -4.09
C ILE A 73 -6.25 -5.20 -5.31
N VAL A 74 -6.61 -6.10 -6.23
CA VAL A 74 -7.46 -5.75 -7.40
C VAL A 74 -8.83 -5.19 -6.99
N LYS A 75 -9.35 -5.57 -5.82
CA LYS A 75 -10.63 -5.07 -5.29
C LYS A 75 -10.50 -3.68 -4.64
N LEU A 76 -9.28 -3.22 -4.34
CA LEU A 76 -9.07 -1.92 -3.72
C LEU A 76 -9.29 -0.78 -4.72
N PRO A 77 -9.67 0.42 -4.24
CA PRO A 77 -9.63 1.63 -5.04
C PRO A 77 -8.23 1.88 -5.61
N TYR A 78 -8.13 2.46 -6.81
CA TYR A 78 -6.85 2.70 -7.48
C TYR A 78 -5.80 3.44 -6.62
N LYS A 79 -6.24 4.40 -5.79
CA LYS A 79 -5.33 5.13 -4.89
C LYS A 79 -4.78 4.24 -3.76
N ASP A 80 -5.56 3.27 -3.31
CA ASP A 80 -5.27 2.42 -2.16
C ASP A 80 -4.50 1.16 -2.57
N ALA A 81 -4.67 0.73 -3.82
CA ALA A 81 -3.86 -0.32 -4.44
C ALA A 81 -2.39 0.10 -4.67
N LYS A 82 -2.05 1.40 -4.54
CA LYS A 82 -0.66 1.87 -4.57
C LYS A 82 -0.02 1.63 -3.21
N ILE A 83 0.79 0.59 -3.13
CA ILE A 83 1.41 0.13 -1.88
C ILE A 83 2.92 0.06 -2.06
N TRP A 84 3.63 0.44 -1.00
CA TRP A 84 5.08 0.38 -0.88
C TRP A 84 5.46 -0.41 0.37
N ILE A 85 6.59 -1.12 0.26
CA ILE A 85 7.27 -1.83 1.33
C ILE A 85 8.68 -1.28 1.37
N GLU A 86 9.06 -0.74 2.51
CA GLU A 86 10.33 -0.06 2.68
C GLU A 86 11.01 -0.51 3.98
N PRO A 87 12.26 -1.01 3.92
CA PRO A 87 13.05 -1.26 5.11
C PRO A 87 13.36 0.08 5.80
N THR A 88 13.26 0.11 7.12
CA THR A 88 13.59 1.26 7.97
C THR A 88 14.49 0.82 9.10
N ARG A 89 15.05 1.76 9.87
CA ARG A 89 15.97 1.46 10.98
C ARG A 89 15.38 0.46 12.01
N ASN A 90 14.07 0.50 12.23
CA ASN A 90 13.40 -0.23 13.32
C ASN A 90 12.38 -1.28 12.83
N GLY A 91 12.43 -1.64 11.55
CA GLY A 91 11.51 -2.60 10.98
C GLY A 91 11.19 -2.33 9.51
N ILE A 92 10.21 -3.06 8.98
CA ILE A 92 9.77 -2.94 7.60
C ILE A 92 8.43 -2.22 7.57
N ARG A 93 8.38 -1.10 6.85
CA ARG A 93 7.21 -0.24 6.73
C ARG A 93 6.42 -0.64 5.49
N ILE A 94 5.12 -0.84 5.65
CA ILE A 94 4.14 -1.03 4.58
C ILE A 94 3.23 0.19 4.59
N HIS A 95 3.08 0.86 3.45
CA HIS A 95 2.25 2.06 3.40
C HIS A 95 1.62 2.29 2.03
N GLY A 96 0.55 3.09 2.03
CA GLY A 96 -0.12 3.57 0.83
C GLY A 96 0.33 4.96 0.40
N SER A 97 -0.45 5.61 -0.46
CA SER A 97 -0.21 7.00 -0.88
C SER A 97 -0.59 7.98 0.24
N TRP A 98 -0.04 9.20 0.18
CA TRP A 98 -0.49 10.32 1.02
C TRP A 98 -1.92 10.73 0.65
N LYS A 99 -2.81 10.80 1.64
CA LYS A 99 -4.23 11.17 1.50
C LYS A 99 -4.50 12.53 2.17
N SER A 100 -5.55 13.24 1.75
CA SER A 100 -6.06 14.39 2.50
C SER A 100 -6.82 13.92 3.75
N SER A 101 -7.14 14.83 4.67
CA SER A 101 -8.00 14.53 5.83
C SER A 101 -9.33 13.87 5.44
N TYR A 102 -9.94 14.30 4.34
CA TYR A 102 -11.21 13.76 3.85
C TYR A 102 -11.09 12.35 3.25
N GLU A 103 -9.96 12.05 2.61
CA GLU A 103 -9.72 10.75 1.98
C GLU A 103 -9.12 9.72 2.96
N PHE A 104 -8.57 10.18 4.08
CA PHE A 104 -7.84 9.33 5.01
C PHE A 104 -8.78 8.40 5.79
N ARG A 105 -8.74 7.14 5.39
CA ARG A 105 -9.38 6.02 6.07
C ARG A 105 -8.60 4.74 5.81
N ILE A 106 -8.63 3.84 6.79
CA ILE A 106 -8.18 2.46 6.68
C ILE A 106 -9.41 1.58 6.85
N ASP A 107 -9.91 1.05 5.74
CA ASP A 107 -10.99 0.08 5.76
C ASP A 107 -10.47 -1.33 6.02
N LYS A 108 -11.39 -2.28 6.20
CA LYS A 108 -11.07 -3.65 6.57
C LYS A 108 -10.31 -4.36 5.44
N GLU A 109 -10.66 -4.04 4.20
CA GLU A 109 -10.07 -4.59 2.99
C GLU A 109 -8.61 -4.17 2.83
N LEU A 110 -8.32 -2.87 3.01
CA LEU A 110 -6.96 -2.35 2.98
C LEU A 110 -6.12 -2.90 4.14
N PHE A 111 -6.72 -2.99 5.33
CA PHE A 111 -6.05 -3.60 6.49
C PHE A 111 -5.68 -5.07 6.21
N ALA A 112 -6.61 -5.87 5.68
CA ALA A 112 -6.37 -7.28 5.37
C ALA A 112 -5.25 -7.45 4.34
N VAL A 113 -5.15 -6.55 3.34
CA VAL A 113 -4.03 -6.53 2.40
C VAL A 113 -2.71 -6.25 3.12
N TYR A 114 -2.66 -5.25 4.00
CA TYR A 114 -1.43 -4.94 4.76
C TYR A 114 -1.03 -6.06 5.71
N ASP A 115 -2.00 -6.72 6.34
CA ASP A 115 -1.75 -7.86 7.22
C ASP A 115 -1.21 -9.08 6.44
N LYS A 116 -1.78 -9.38 5.27
CA LYS A 116 -1.27 -10.44 4.38
C LYS A 116 0.17 -10.15 3.93
N ILE A 117 0.47 -8.91 3.54
CA ILE A 117 1.85 -8.49 3.21
C ILE A 117 2.76 -8.66 4.43
N ALA A 118 2.32 -8.22 5.61
CA ALA A 118 3.08 -8.35 6.85
C ALA A 118 3.38 -9.81 7.19
N SER A 119 2.45 -10.74 6.92
CA SER A 119 2.64 -12.18 7.08
C SER A 119 3.78 -12.69 6.19
N HIS A 120 3.82 -12.29 4.91
CA HIS A 120 4.92 -12.64 4.01
C HIS A 120 6.25 -12.11 4.51
N VAL A 121 6.29 -10.84 4.92
CA VAL A 121 7.50 -10.23 5.50
C VAL A 121 7.97 -10.99 6.75
N LYS A 122 7.05 -11.34 7.67
CA LYS A 122 7.36 -12.13 8.86
C LYS A 122 7.91 -13.52 8.51
N SER A 123 7.30 -14.19 7.54
CA SER A 123 7.76 -15.49 7.06
C SER A 123 9.17 -15.41 6.48
N THR A 124 9.47 -14.40 5.66
CA THR A 124 10.81 -14.18 5.10
C THR A 124 11.85 -13.90 6.19
N LEU A 125 11.45 -13.20 7.26
CA LEU A 125 12.30 -12.95 8.44
C LEU A 125 12.43 -14.16 9.38
N GLY A 126 11.74 -15.27 9.11
CA GLY A 126 11.77 -16.48 9.93
C GLY A 126 10.94 -16.42 11.22
N PHE A 127 9.98 -15.50 11.33
CA PHE A 127 9.03 -15.52 12.45
C PHE A 127 8.08 -16.72 12.34
N PRO A 128 7.60 -17.27 13.47
CA PRO A 128 6.57 -18.30 13.44
C PRO A 128 5.28 -17.77 12.78
N PRO A 129 4.50 -18.65 12.11
CA PRO A 129 3.17 -18.27 11.62
C PRO A 129 2.30 -17.80 12.79
N VAL A 130 1.55 -16.72 12.57
CA VAL A 130 0.59 -16.15 13.52
C VAL A 130 -0.76 -16.84 13.36
#